data_AF-A0A1H6QY04-F1
#
_entry.id   AF-A0A1H6QY04-F1
#
_cell.length_a   1.000
_cell.length_b   1.000
_cell.length_c   1.000
_cell.angle_alpha   90.00
_cell.angle_beta   90.00
_cell.angle_gamma   90.00
#
_symmetry.space_group_name_H-M   'P 1'
#
loop_
_entity.id
_entity.type
_entity.pdbx_description
1 polymer ?
#
loop_
_entity_poly.entity_id
_entity_poly.type
_entity_poly.pdbx_seq_one_letter_code
_entity_poly.pdbx_strand_id
1 'polypeptide(L)'
;MPEWKDLLAALASLAASFAGAWAAFALESRRRKREEEGKSIGAANRAIYTVFTLWNVLEQYRKEVLEPFRGKPDAWLNLAANPTIPVGDSKFQAGDLQFLLQTTHANIFATLLLEEQRFGLAIDLIRSRSSLVLEEVFPAMAAAGIGVGQPMHQAHVEQALGIDVTHKLKQLTVAIYTNVDEDLVSLRTTYEQFRKVLQELYPKQKFLQVEFQVVPQ
;
A
#
# COMPACT_ATOMS: atom_id res chain seq x y z
N MET A 1 33.48 -67.09 -17.16
CA MET A 1 32.69 -66.07 -17.87
C MET A 1 31.46 -65.80 -17.02
N PRO A 2 31.06 -64.55 -16.78
CA PRO A 2 29.85 -64.28 -16.00
C PRO A 2 28.66 -65.02 -16.63
N GLU A 3 27.86 -65.70 -15.82
CA GLU A 3 26.64 -66.30 -16.34
C GLU A 3 25.68 -65.18 -16.78
N TRP A 4 24.94 -65.39 -17.86
CA TRP A 4 23.97 -64.43 -18.39
C TRP A 4 22.98 -63.91 -17.33
N LYS A 5 22.69 -64.73 -16.32
CA LYS A 5 21.85 -64.39 -15.18
C LYS A 5 22.46 -63.30 -14.28
N ASP A 6 23.77 -63.28 -14.10
CA ASP A 6 24.47 -62.28 -13.28
C ASP A 6 24.44 -60.90 -13.94
N LEU A 7 24.59 -60.86 -15.28
CA LEU A 7 24.46 -59.62 -16.06
C LEU A 7 23.02 -59.07 -16.00
N LEU A 8 22.01 -59.93 -16.10
CA LEU A 8 20.62 -59.53 -15.96
C LEU A 8 20.29 -59.04 -14.55
N ALA A 9 20.80 -59.69 -13.51
CA ALA A 9 20.63 -59.26 -12.13
C ALA A 9 21.31 -57.90 -11.87
N ALA A 10 22.53 -57.70 -12.40
CA ALA A 10 23.23 -56.42 -12.32
C ALA A 10 22.46 -55.30 -13.03
N LEU A 11 21.97 -55.55 -14.26
CA LEU A 11 21.15 -54.59 -15.02
C LEU A 11 19.82 -54.29 -14.31
N ALA A 12 19.17 -55.30 -13.73
CA ALA A 12 17.94 -55.12 -12.97
C ALA A 12 18.17 -54.26 -11.72
N SER A 13 19.26 -54.50 -10.98
CA SER A 13 19.61 -53.72 -9.80
C SER A 13 19.96 -52.26 -10.14
N LEU A 14 20.65 -52.04 -11.27
CA LEU A 14 20.93 -50.70 -11.81
C LEU A 14 19.65 -49.98 -12.23
N ALA A 15 18.76 -50.65 -12.96
CA ALA A 15 17.48 -50.09 -13.39
C ALA A 15 16.58 -49.76 -12.20
N ALA A 16 16.53 -50.62 -11.17
CA ALA A 16 15.78 -50.38 -9.94
C ALA A 16 16.32 -49.18 -9.16
N SER A 17 17.65 -49.09 -9.02
CA SER A 17 18.30 -47.96 -8.34
C SER A 17 18.07 -46.64 -9.09
N PHE A 18 18.15 -46.67 -10.42
CA PHE A 18 17.86 -45.51 -11.27
C PHE A 18 16.39 -45.07 -11.15
N ALA A 19 15.45 -46.02 -11.22
CA ALA A 19 14.03 -45.73 -11.07
C ALA A 19 13.70 -45.14 -9.68
N GLY A 20 14.31 -45.67 -8.62
CA GLY A 20 14.18 -45.16 -7.26
C GLY A 20 14.70 -43.72 -7.13
N ALA A 21 15.91 -43.45 -7.65
CA ALA A 21 16.50 -42.11 -7.64
C ALA A 21 15.68 -41.11 -8.47
N TRP A 22 15.20 -41.52 -9.65
CA TRP A 22 14.34 -40.69 -10.50
C TRP A 22 13.00 -40.35 -9.82
N ALA A 23 12.34 -41.34 -9.22
CA ALA A 23 11.09 -41.13 -8.50
C ALA A 23 11.29 -40.18 -7.29
N ALA A 24 12.37 -40.36 -6.54
CA ALA A 24 12.72 -39.47 -5.42
C ALA A 24 12.98 -38.04 -5.89
N PHE A 25 13.76 -37.86 -6.96
CA PHE A 25 14.04 -36.55 -7.53
C PHE A 25 12.78 -35.86 -8.09
N ALA A 26 11.89 -36.64 -8.73
CA ALA A 26 10.61 -36.13 -9.23
C ALA A 26 9.69 -35.70 -8.08
N LEU A 27 9.63 -36.46 -7.00
CA LEU A 27 8.85 -36.12 -5.80
C LEU A 27 9.41 -34.86 -5.12
N GLU A 28 10.72 -34.77 -4.99
CA GLU A 28 11.42 -33.62 -4.41
C GLU A 28 11.21 -32.35 -5.26
N SER A 29 11.31 -32.46 -6.58
CA SER A 29 11.04 -31.34 -7.50
C SER A 29 9.58 -30.85 -7.37
N ARG A 30 8.62 -31.77 -7.25
CA ARG A 30 7.20 -31.41 -7.00
C ARG A 30 7.00 -30.77 -5.62
N ARG A 31 7.74 -31.21 -4.60
CA ARG A 31 7.69 -30.63 -3.26
C ARG A 31 8.23 -29.20 -3.27
N ARG A 32 9.41 -28.98 -3.85
CA ARG A 32 10.02 -27.65 -3.99
C ARG A 32 9.11 -26.66 -4.70
N LYS A 33 8.53 -27.07 -5.84
CA LYS A 33 7.58 -26.23 -6.57
C LYS A 33 6.37 -25.83 -5.71
N ARG A 34 5.81 -26.75 -4.94
CA ARG A 34 4.69 -26.44 -4.02
C ARG A 34 5.09 -25.52 -2.89
N GLU A 35 6.30 -25.68 -2.35
CA GLU A 35 6.84 -24.80 -1.31
C GLU A 35 7.09 -23.37 -1.85
N GLU A 36 7.62 -23.24 -3.07
CA GLU A 36 7.80 -21.96 -3.77
C GLU A 36 6.45 -21.30 -4.04
N GLU A 37 5.47 -22.02 -4.59
CA GLU A 37 4.10 -21.52 -4.79
C GLU A 37 3.48 -21.07 -3.47
N GLY A 38 3.63 -21.85 -2.39
CA GLY A 38 3.14 -21.48 -1.06
C GLY A 38 3.74 -20.17 -0.53
N LYS A 39 5.04 -19.96 -0.76
CA LYS A 39 5.72 -18.69 -0.41
C LYS A 39 5.16 -17.52 -1.22
N SER A 40 4.99 -17.67 -2.53
CA SER A 40 4.42 -16.63 -3.40
C SER A 40 2.98 -16.27 -3.00
N ILE A 41 2.15 -17.27 -2.65
CA ILE A 41 0.78 -17.04 -2.18
C ILE A 41 0.78 -16.28 -0.84
N GLY A 42 1.66 -16.68 0.09
CA GLY A 42 1.83 -15.98 1.36
C GLY A 42 2.25 -14.52 1.17
N ALA A 43 3.22 -14.28 0.29
CA ALA A 43 3.68 -12.95 -0.10
C ALA A 43 2.55 -12.12 -0.73
N ALA A 44 1.78 -12.71 -1.65
CA ALA A 44 0.66 -12.07 -2.30
C ALA A 44 -0.42 -11.62 -1.30
N ASN A 45 -0.79 -12.49 -0.35
CA ASN A 45 -1.76 -12.14 0.69
C ASN A 45 -1.25 -11.02 1.61
N ARG A 46 0.04 -11.02 1.95
CA ARG A 46 0.65 -9.90 2.69
C ARG A 46 0.55 -8.60 1.90
N ALA A 47 0.87 -8.61 0.60
CA ALA A 47 0.75 -7.43 -0.23
C ALA A 47 -0.70 -6.94 -0.38
N ILE A 48 -1.70 -7.84 -0.51
CA ILE A 48 -3.12 -7.46 -0.47
C ILE A 48 -3.45 -6.74 0.85
N TYR A 49 -2.99 -7.30 1.98
CA TYR A 49 -3.21 -6.70 3.28
C TYR A 49 -2.52 -5.34 3.42
N THR A 50 -1.31 -5.17 2.87
CA THR A 50 -0.62 -3.89 2.81
C THR A 50 -1.44 -2.86 2.05
N VAL A 51 -1.89 -3.15 0.81
CA VAL A 51 -2.76 -2.24 0.02
C VAL A 51 -3.98 -1.81 0.83
N PHE A 52 -4.65 -2.78 1.48
CA PHE A 52 -5.82 -2.50 2.29
C PHE A 52 -5.51 -1.62 3.51
N THR A 53 -4.36 -1.83 4.14
CA THR A 53 -3.94 -1.02 5.30
C THR A 53 -3.65 0.42 4.88
N LEU A 54 -2.94 0.63 3.77
CA LEU A 54 -2.70 1.97 3.22
C LEU A 54 -4.04 2.69 2.92
N TRP A 55 -4.98 1.97 2.30
CA TRP A 55 -6.30 2.50 2.00
C TRP A 55 -7.07 2.89 3.27
N ASN A 56 -7.08 2.03 4.30
CA ASN A 56 -7.79 2.32 5.54
C ASN A 56 -7.25 3.56 6.26
N VAL A 57 -5.94 3.78 6.25
CA VAL A 57 -5.33 4.97 6.87
C VAL A 57 -5.82 6.24 6.16
N LEU A 58 -5.77 6.27 4.83
CA LEU A 58 -6.24 7.41 4.05
C LEU A 58 -7.75 7.61 4.16
N GLU A 59 -8.51 6.52 4.18
CA GLU A 59 -9.98 6.57 4.27
C GLU A 59 -10.44 7.12 5.62
N GLN A 60 -9.79 6.68 6.69
CA GLN A 60 -10.04 7.19 8.03
C GLN A 60 -9.74 8.69 8.10
N TYR A 61 -8.58 9.10 7.58
CA TYR A 61 -8.20 10.51 7.53
C TYR A 61 -9.20 11.33 6.71
N ARG A 62 -9.63 10.84 5.54
CA ARG A 62 -10.64 11.49 4.72
C ARG A 62 -11.93 11.71 5.50
N LYS A 63 -12.49 10.66 6.12
CA LYS A 63 -13.75 10.71 6.86
C LYS A 63 -13.71 11.64 8.06
N GLU A 64 -12.65 11.59 8.85
CA GLU A 64 -12.59 12.32 10.12
C GLU A 64 -12.08 13.74 9.97
N VAL A 65 -11.27 14.01 8.94
CA VAL A 65 -10.52 15.27 8.82
C VAL A 65 -10.92 16.05 7.57
N LEU A 66 -11.11 15.40 6.42
CA LEU A 66 -11.42 16.09 5.17
C LEU A 66 -12.93 16.34 5.02
N GLU A 67 -13.76 15.30 5.13
CA GLU A 67 -15.21 15.40 4.89
C GLU A 67 -15.92 16.48 5.74
N PRO A 68 -15.60 16.68 7.04
CA PRO A 68 -16.25 17.73 7.83
C PRO A 68 -16.00 19.15 7.31
N PHE A 69 -14.97 19.35 6.48
CA PHE A 69 -14.58 20.64 5.92
C PHE A 69 -14.66 20.70 4.39
N ARG A 70 -15.11 19.64 3.72
CA ARG A 70 -15.21 19.60 2.27
C ARG A 70 -16.17 20.69 1.76
N GLY A 71 -15.72 21.44 0.76
CA GLY A 71 -16.49 22.55 0.15
C GLY A 71 -16.58 23.82 0.99
N LYS A 72 -16.00 23.87 2.21
CA LYS A 72 -15.99 25.09 3.02
C LYS A 72 -14.87 26.04 2.58
N PRO A 73 -15.14 27.36 2.47
CA PRO A 73 -14.14 28.33 2.00
C PRO A 73 -12.97 28.53 2.99
N ASP A 74 -13.18 28.16 4.26
CA ASP A 74 -12.23 28.26 5.36
C ASP A 74 -11.58 26.93 5.74
N ALA A 75 -11.77 25.87 4.93
CA ALA A 75 -11.20 24.54 5.18
C ALA A 75 -9.68 24.58 5.40
N TRP A 76 -8.98 25.45 4.66
CA TRP A 76 -7.53 25.60 4.78
C TRP A 76 -7.09 26.01 6.18
N LEU A 77 -7.92 26.75 6.92
CA LEU A 77 -7.66 27.19 8.28
C LEU A 77 -8.18 26.19 9.32
N ASN A 78 -9.42 25.71 9.14
CA ASN A 78 -10.13 24.96 10.18
C ASN A 78 -9.89 23.45 10.16
N LEU A 79 -9.29 22.92 9.10
CA LEU A 79 -8.97 21.50 9.03
C LEU A 79 -7.93 21.15 10.10
N ALA A 80 -8.21 20.10 10.88
CA ALA A 80 -7.45 19.76 12.07
C ALA A 80 -5.96 19.55 11.76
N ALA A 81 -5.09 20.05 12.65
CA ALA A 81 -3.67 19.71 12.62
C ALA A 81 -3.49 18.37 13.35
N ASN A 82 -3.10 17.33 12.61
CA ASN A 82 -2.87 15.99 13.14
C ASN A 82 -1.39 15.66 13.02
N PRO A 83 -0.57 15.93 14.05
CA PRO A 83 0.88 15.74 13.98
C PRO A 83 1.28 14.26 13.89
N THR A 84 0.37 13.34 14.17
CA THR A 84 0.65 11.91 14.13
C THR A 84 -0.53 11.16 13.54
N ILE A 85 -0.41 10.80 12.26
CA ILE A 85 -1.19 9.70 11.69
C ILE A 85 -0.49 8.42 12.12
N PRO A 86 -1.19 7.43 12.69
CA PRO A 86 -0.61 6.13 13.00
C PRO A 86 -0.34 5.39 11.68
N VAL A 87 0.78 5.73 11.05
CA VAL A 87 1.32 4.98 9.92
C VAL A 87 2.10 3.83 10.55
N GLY A 88 1.49 2.64 10.62
CA GLY A 88 2.24 1.45 11.00
C GLY A 88 3.39 1.18 10.03
N ASP A 89 4.18 0.12 10.26
CA ASP A 89 5.24 -0.34 9.35
C ASP A 89 4.68 -1.00 8.06
N SER A 90 3.55 -0.52 7.56
CA SER A 90 2.85 -1.06 6.40
C SER A 90 3.58 -0.70 5.12
N LYS A 91 4.60 -1.49 4.79
CA LYS A 91 5.38 -1.40 3.55
C LYS A 91 5.33 -2.72 2.80
N PHE A 92 5.49 -2.66 1.48
CA PHE A 92 5.67 -3.85 0.67
C PHE A 92 7.05 -4.44 0.91
N GLN A 93 7.08 -5.76 1.10
CA GLN A 93 8.33 -6.49 1.14
C GLN A 93 8.75 -6.81 -0.30
N ALA A 94 9.50 -5.91 -0.94
CA ALA A 94 9.88 -6.04 -2.35
C ALA A 94 10.57 -7.38 -2.67
N GLY A 95 11.37 -7.91 -1.73
CA GLY A 95 11.99 -9.24 -1.86
C GLY A 95 10.98 -10.37 -2.00
N ASP A 96 9.89 -10.32 -1.25
CA ASP A 96 8.83 -11.34 -1.28
C ASP A 96 8.01 -11.31 -2.57
N LEU A 97 8.02 -10.18 -3.29
CA LEU A 97 7.24 -9.95 -4.51
C LEU A 97 8.04 -10.19 -5.80
N GLN A 98 9.29 -10.62 -5.70
CA GLN A 98 10.15 -10.89 -6.87
C GLN A 98 9.57 -11.94 -7.83
N PHE A 99 8.72 -12.85 -7.34
CA PHE A 99 8.06 -13.85 -8.19
C PHE A 99 7.24 -13.20 -9.31
N LEU A 100 6.71 -11.98 -9.10
CA LEU A 100 5.94 -11.23 -10.11
C LEU A 100 6.81 -10.81 -11.31
N LEU A 101 8.11 -10.55 -11.09
CA LEU A 101 9.04 -10.13 -12.13
C LEU A 101 9.31 -11.23 -13.16
N GLN A 102 9.08 -12.49 -12.79
CA GLN A 102 9.25 -13.65 -13.68
C GLN A 102 7.97 -13.98 -14.48
N THR A 103 6.95 -13.12 -14.41
CA THR A 103 5.65 -13.32 -15.06
C THR A 103 5.41 -12.30 -16.18
N THR A 104 4.39 -12.57 -16.99
CA THR A 104 3.87 -11.62 -18.00
C THR A 104 3.28 -10.34 -17.39
N HIS A 105 3.08 -10.31 -16.07
CA HIS A 105 2.47 -9.19 -15.33
C HIS A 105 3.48 -8.46 -14.45
N ALA A 106 4.76 -8.42 -14.84
CA ALA A 106 5.82 -7.77 -14.06
C ALA A 106 5.54 -6.29 -13.73
N ASN A 107 4.68 -5.61 -14.48
CA ASN A 107 4.26 -4.24 -14.21
C ASN A 107 3.52 -4.10 -12.87
N ILE A 108 2.79 -5.11 -12.41
CA ILE A 108 2.02 -5.03 -11.16
C ILE A 108 2.94 -4.85 -9.94
N PHE A 109 4.17 -5.38 -10.01
CA PHE A 109 5.19 -5.15 -9.00
C PHE A 109 5.53 -3.66 -8.87
N ALA A 110 5.77 -3.00 -10.00
CA ALA A 110 6.06 -1.56 -10.02
C ALA A 110 4.86 -0.73 -9.55
N THR A 111 3.64 -1.11 -9.94
CA THR A 111 2.41 -0.46 -9.48
C THR A 111 2.27 -0.52 -7.97
N LEU A 112 2.48 -1.68 -7.34
CA LEU A 112 2.40 -1.81 -5.87
C LEU A 112 3.41 -0.89 -5.16
N LEU A 113 4.66 -0.85 -5.63
CA LEU A 113 5.67 0.04 -5.04
C LEU A 113 5.35 1.52 -5.25
N LEU A 114 4.75 1.88 -6.39
CA LEU A 114 4.30 3.24 -6.65
C LEU A 114 3.19 3.67 -5.68
N GLU A 115 2.26 2.78 -5.34
CA GLU A 115 1.20 3.08 -4.37
C GLU A 115 1.77 3.35 -2.96
N GLU A 116 2.84 2.64 -2.56
CA GLU A 116 3.53 2.96 -1.30
C GLU A 116 4.18 4.35 -1.34
N GLN A 117 4.76 4.75 -2.47
CA GLN A 117 5.35 6.08 -2.63
C GLN A 117 4.28 7.18 -2.60
N ARG A 118 3.17 7.00 -3.30
CA ARG A 118 2.03 7.93 -3.32
C ARG A 118 1.46 8.14 -1.92
N PHE A 119 1.21 7.03 -1.22
CA PHE A 119 0.80 7.07 0.18
C PHE A 119 1.81 7.86 1.04
N GLY A 120 3.12 7.62 0.87
CA GLY A 120 4.17 8.36 1.57
C GLY A 120 4.08 9.87 1.32
N LEU A 121 3.87 10.30 0.07
CA LEU A 121 3.69 11.71 -0.29
C LEU A 121 2.44 12.31 0.36
N ALA A 122 1.31 11.60 0.39
CA ALA A 122 0.10 12.05 1.06
C ALA A 122 0.34 12.28 2.57
N ILE A 123 1.02 11.34 3.24
CA ILE A 123 1.41 11.50 4.65
C ILE A 123 2.34 12.69 4.86
N ASP A 124 3.32 12.91 3.99
CA ASP A 124 4.26 14.02 4.10
C ASP A 124 3.58 15.37 3.88
N LEU A 125 2.60 15.46 2.99
CA LEU A 125 1.75 16.66 2.83
C LEU A 125 0.97 16.96 4.11
N ILE A 126 0.36 15.94 4.73
CA ILE A 126 -0.39 16.10 5.97
C ILE A 126 0.51 16.55 7.12
N ARG A 127 1.71 15.95 7.23
CA ARG A 127 2.70 16.33 8.25
C ARG A 127 3.17 17.77 8.04
N SER A 128 3.51 18.13 6.80
CA SER A 128 3.96 19.48 6.43
C SER A 128 2.89 20.52 6.75
N ARG A 129 1.62 20.24 6.45
CA ARG A 129 0.51 21.12 6.83
C ARG A 129 0.38 21.23 8.35
N SER A 130 0.43 20.11 9.06
CA SER A 130 0.27 20.10 10.52
C SER A 130 1.39 20.87 11.21
N SER A 131 2.65 20.70 10.79
CA SER A 131 3.78 21.51 11.25
C SER A 131 3.56 22.99 10.96
N LEU A 132 3.19 23.37 9.74
CA LEU A 132 2.90 24.76 9.39
C LEU A 132 1.83 25.38 10.31
N VAL A 133 0.77 24.62 10.61
CA VAL A 133 -0.31 25.09 11.47
C VAL A 133 0.17 25.27 12.92
N LEU A 134 0.90 24.29 13.47
CA LEU A 134 1.33 24.30 14.86
C LEU A 134 2.49 25.30 15.12
N GLU A 135 3.40 25.42 14.16
CA GLU A 135 4.66 26.17 14.32
C GLU A 135 4.53 27.63 13.86
N GLU A 136 3.69 27.93 12.87
CA GLU A 136 3.57 29.27 12.30
C GLU A 136 2.17 29.88 12.50
N VAL A 137 1.11 29.13 12.17
CA VAL A 137 -0.27 29.67 12.16
C VAL A 137 -0.78 29.97 13.56
N PHE A 138 -0.74 28.99 14.47
CA PHE A 138 -1.24 29.17 15.83
C PHE A 138 -0.47 30.25 16.60
N PRO A 139 0.88 30.31 16.55
CA PRO A 139 1.62 31.39 17.17
C PRO A 139 1.29 32.78 16.60
N ALA A 140 1.17 32.90 15.27
CA ALA A 140 0.82 34.17 14.63
C ALA A 140 -0.60 34.64 15.01
N MET A 141 -1.56 33.71 15.05
CA MET A 141 -2.93 34.01 15.50
C MET A 141 -2.97 34.42 16.97
N ALA A 142 -2.22 33.73 17.83
CA ALA A 142 -2.12 34.06 19.25
C ALA A 142 -1.50 35.46 19.47
N ALA A 143 -0.44 35.79 18.73
CA ALA A 143 0.20 37.11 18.77
C ALA A 143 -0.74 38.24 18.31
N ALA A 144 -1.64 37.96 17.36
CA ALA A 144 -2.68 38.88 16.92
C ALA A 144 -3.91 38.95 17.84
N GLY A 145 -3.91 38.22 18.96
CA GLY A 145 -5.04 38.16 19.89
C GLY A 145 -6.26 37.40 19.35
N ILE A 146 -6.07 36.59 18.31
CA ILE A 146 -7.15 35.80 17.69
C ILE A 146 -7.28 34.49 18.47
N GLY A 147 -8.27 34.44 19.37
CA GLY A 147 -8.58 33.26 20.17
C GLY A 147 -9.22 32.14 19.34
N VAL A 148 -8.86 30.89 19.66
CA VAL A 148 -9.50 29.69 19.10
C VAL A 148 -10.99 29.70 19.49
N GLY A 149 -11.89 29.59 18.50
CA GLY A 149 -13.34 29.53 18.71
C GLY A 149 -14.09 30.87 18.64
N GLN A 150 -13.41 31.99 18.38
CA GLN A 150 -14.07 33.26 18.07
C GLN A 150 -14.52 33.28 16.59
N PRO A 151 -15.60 34.00 16.22
CA PRO A 151 -15.97 34.21 14.83
C PRO A 151 -14.83 34.94 14.11
N MET A 152 -14.12 34.25 13.21
CA MET A 152 -12.95 34.81 12.53
C MET A 152 -13.35 35.44 11.20
N HIS A 153 -13.10 36.75 11.06
CA HIS A 153 -13.17 37.38 9.74
C HIS A 153 -11.91 36.99 8.95
N GLN A 154 -12.09 36.26 7.85
CA GLN A 154 -10.97 35.67 7.08
C GLN A 154 -9.87 36.68 6.75
N ALA A 155 -10.23 37.90 6.33
CA ALA A 155 -9.27 38.96 6.02
C ALA A 155 -8.34 39.33 7.20
N HIS A 156 -8.83 39.28 8.44
CA HIS A 156 -8.03 39.58 9.62
C HIS A 156 -7.03 38.44 9.92
N VAL A 157 -7.44 37.20 9.70
CA VAL A 157 -6.54 36.03 9.82
C VAL A 157 -5.45 36.09 8.74
N GLU A 158 -5.83 36.36 7.49
CA GLU A 158 -4.85 36.46 6.38
C GLU A 158 -3.83 37.59 6.62
N GLN A 159 -4.27 38.71 7.20
CA GLN A 159 -3.36 39.79 7.59
C GLN A 159 -2.41 39.39 8.72
N ALA A 160 -2.90 38.65 9.72
CA ALA A 160 -2.07 38.17 10.84
C ALA A 160 -1.04 37.12 10.40
N LEU A 161 -1.40 36.23 9.47
CA LEU A 161 -0.53 35.18 8.96
C LEU A 161 0.46 35.67 7.89
N GLY A 162 0.09 36.73 7.16
CA GLY A 162 0.82 37.15 5.98
C GLY A 162 0.49 36.31 4.74
N ILE A 163 0.83 36.86 3.57
CA ILE A 163 0.47 36.30 2.26
C ILE A 163 1.12 34.93 2.05
N ASP A 164 2.40 34.77 2.41
CA ASP A 164 3.17 33.56 2.13
C ASP A 164 2.62 32.34 2.89
N VAL A 165 2.42 32.48 4.20
CA VAL A 165 1.87 31.41 5.06
C VAL A 165 0.45 31.05 4.62
N THR A 166 -0.39 32.05 4.37
CA THR A 166 -1.76 31.86 3.88
C THR A 166 -1.79 31.08 2.58
N HIS A 167 -0.98 31.47 1.60
CA HIS A 167 -0.93 30.82 0.30
C HIS A 167 -0.42 29.38 0.41
N LYS A 168 0.67 29.17 1.16
CA LYS A 168 1.24 27.84 1.41
C LYS A 168 0.23 26.91 2.08
N LEU A 169 -0.51 27.39 3.08
CA LEU A 169 -1.53 26.61 3.79
C LEU A 169 -2.71 26.23 2.88
N LYS A 170 -3.17 27.16 2.03
CA LYS A 170 -4.20 26.88 1.01
C LYS A 170 -3.71 25.83 0.00
N GLN A 171 -2.50 25.98 -0.53
CA GLN A 171 -1.90 25.03 -1.47
C GLN A 171 -1.77 23.62 -0.87
N LEU A 172 -1.21 23.52 0.35
CA LEU A 172 -1.09 22.24 1.04
C LEU A 172 -2.44 21.60 1.28
N THR A 173 -3.45 22.39 1.67
CA THR A 173 -4.81 21.86 1.88
C THR A 173 -5.39 21.30 0.59
N VAL A 174 -5.33 22.04 -0.52
CA VAL A 174 -5.79 21.54 -1.84
C VAL A 174 -5.04 20.27 -2.24
N ALA A 175 -3.70 20.26 -2.10
CA ALA A 175 -2.89 19.10 -2.43
C ALA A 175 -3.28 17.86 -1.61
N ILE A 176 -3.58 18.02 -0.31
CA ILE A 176 -4.05 16.92 0.54
C ILE A 176 -5.37 16.35 0.03
N TYR A 177 -6.37 17.19 -0.27
CA TYR A 177 -7.65 16.71 -0.81
C TYR A 177 -7.43 15.90 -2.10
N THR A 178 -6.66 16.46 -3.04
CA THR A 178 -6.38 15.80 -4.33
C THR A 178 -5.66 14.47 -4.13
N ASN A 179 -4.54 14.44 -3.40
CA ASN A 179 -3.75 13.22 -3.25
C ASN A 179 -4.51 12.14 -2.48
N VAL A 180 -5.21 12.49 -1.40
CA VAL A 180 -5.99 11.51 -0.63
C VAL A 180 -7.11 10.90 -1.47
N ASP A 181 -7.86 11.71 -2.20
CA ASP A 181 -8.97 11.22 -3.03
C ASP A 181 -8.46 10.36 -4.21
N GLU A 182 -7.38 10.78 -4.88
CA GLU A 182 -6.76 10.03 -5.98
C GLU A 182 -6.13 8.71 -5.50
N ASP A 183 -5.41 8.72 -4.39
CA ASP A 183 -4.76 7.54 -3.82
C ASP A 183 -5.79 6.49 -3.38
N LEU A 184 -6.92 6.90 -2.80
CA LEU A 184 -7.98 5.96 -2.43
C LEU A 184 -8.55 5.21 -3.64
N VAL A 185 -8.71 5.89 -4.77
CA VAL A 185 -9.16 5.30 -6.03
C VAL A 185 -8.06 4.40 -6.61
N SER A 186 -6.82 4.85 -6.58
CA SER A 186 -5.66 4.13 -7.14
C SER A 186 -5.37 2.84 -6.37
N LEU A 187 -5.40 2.88 -5.03
CA LEU A 187 -5.19 1.71 -4.16
C LEU A 187 -6.24 0.63 -4.41
N ARG A 188 -7.52 1.02 -4.51
CA ARG A 188 -8.60 0.10 -4.85
C ARG A 188 -8.41 -0.53 -6.23
N THR A 189 -8.11 0.29 -7.22
CA THR A 189 -7.87 -0.18 -8.60
C THR A 189 -6.68 -1.14 -8.65
N THR A 190 -5.60 -0.82 -7.92
CA THR A 190 -4.40 -1.66 -7.82
C THR A 190 -4.71 -2.99 -7.15
N TYR A 191 -5.52 -3.01 -6.09
CA TYR A 191 -6.00 -4.26 -5.48
C TYR A 191 -6.79 -5.13 -6.48
N GLU A 192 -7.73 -4.53 -7.21
CA GLU A 192 -8.56 -5.25 -8.18
C GLU A 192 -7.69 -5.86 -9.30
N GLN A 193 -6.76 -5.08 -9.85
CA GLN A 193 -5.80 -5.54 -10.84
C GLN A 193 -4.89 -6.63 -10.29
N PHE A 194 -4.35 -6.44 -9.08
CA PHE A 194 -3.44 -7.41 -8.47
C PHE A 194 -4.14 -8.74 -8.20
N ARG A 195 -5.37 -8.72 -7.67
CA ARG A 195 -6.16 -9.95 -7.50
C ARG A 195 -6.43 -10.67 -8.80
N LYS A 196 -6.72 -9.93 -9.88
CA LYS A 196 -6.90 -10.53 -11.21
C LYS A 196 -5.63 -11.24 -11.68
N VAL A 197 -4.47 -10.58 -11.56
CA VAL A 197 -3.16 -11.18 -11.89
C VAL A 197 -2.92 -12.45 -11.06
N LEU A 198 -3.20 -12.41 -9.76
CA LEU A 198 -3.01 -13.57 -8.88
C LEU A 198 -3.93 -14.74 -9.25
N GLN A 199 -5.17 -14.48 -9.66
CA GLN A 199 -6.10 -15.51 -10.15
C GLN A 199 -5.65 -16.12 -11.48
N GLU A 200 -5.04 -15.34 -12.36
CA GLU A 200 -4.47 -15.82 -13.62
C GLU A 200 -3.22 -16.69 -13.37
N LEU A 201 -2.34 -16.26 -12.45
CA LEU A 201 -1.12 -17.01 -12.10
C LEU A 201 -1.40 -18.28 -11.28
N TYR A 202 -2.41 -18.25 -10.42
CA TYR A 202 -2.72 -19.33 -9.47
C TYR A 202 -4.22 -19.63 -9.41
N PRO A 203 -4.83 -20.16 -10.49
CA PRO A 203 -6.29 -20.28 -10.64
C PRO A 203 -6.97 -21.22 -9.63
N LYS A 204 -6.21 -22.12 -8.99
CA LYS A 204 -6.74 -23.07 -7.99
C LYS A 204 -6.64 -22.55 -6.55
N GLN A 205 -6.03 -21.38 -6.35
CA GLN A 205 -5.72 -20.85 -5.03
C GLN A 205 -6.73 -19.80 -4.61
N LYS A 206 -6.92 -19.67 -3.30
CA LYS A 206 -7.72 -18.62 -2.70
C LYS A 206 -6.82 -17.51 -2.21
N PHE A 207 -7.21 -16.28 -2.50
CA PHE A 207 -6.54 -15.07 -2.06
C PHE A 207 -7.43 -14.30 -1.09
N LEU A 208 -6.80 -13.53 -0.21
CA LEU A 208 -7.47 -12.63 0.71
C LEU A 208 -8.45 -11.73 -0.05
N GLN A 209 -9.67 -11.63 0.48
CA GLN A 209 -10.69 -10.70 0.02
C GLN A 209 -10.88 -9.65 1.08
N VAL A 210 -10.74 -8.39 0.68
CA VAL A 210 -11.00 -7.22 1.52
C VAL A 210 -12.14 -6.42 0.91
N GLU A 211 -12.82 -5.67 1.77
CA GLU A 211 -13.96 -4.84 1.42
C GLU A 211 -13.56 -3.37 1.51
N PHE A 212 -13.66 -2.67 0.38
CA PHE A 212 -13.51 -1.22 0.31
C PHE A 212 -14.89 -0.61 0.49
N GLN A 213 -15.08 0.20 1.53
CA GLN A 213 -16.38 0.85 1.73
C GLN A 213 -16.68 1.75 0.54
N VAL A 214 -17.87 1.58 -0.04
CA VAL A 214 -18.32 2.40 -1.17
C VAL A 214 -18.74 3.76 -0.63
N VAL A 215 -18.11 4.81 -1.14
CA VAL A 215 -18.48 6.19 -0.87
C VAL A 215 -19.80 6.47 -1.59
N PRO A 216 -20.86 6.91 -0.90
CA PRO A 216 -21.99 7.52 -1.60
C PRO A 216 -21.47 8.77 -2.32
N GLN A 217 -21.68 8.83 -3.64
CA GLN A 217 -21.36 10.00 -4.46
C GLN A 217 -22.19 11.23 -4.06
#